data_AF-A0A7V8F8L0-F1
#
_entry.id   AF-A0A7V8F8L0-F1
#
_cell.length_a   1.000
_cell.length_b   1.000
_cell.length_c   1.000
_cell.angle_alpha   90.00
_cell.angle_beta   90.00
_cell.angle_gamma   90.00
#
_symmetry.space_group_name_H-M   'P 1'
#
loop_
_entity.id
_entity.type
_entity.pdbx_description
1 polymer ?
#
loop_
_entity_poly.entity_id
_entity_poly.type
_entity_poly.pdbx_seq_one_letter_code
_entity_poly.pdbx_strand_id
1 'polypeptide(L)'
;MGVTQTTIQPPVKASISRASANKREPVQILHQFDFGSWPSIPSEQVFSDWLALRKKKRADVSETVIRAMGAELHRAAAKGYAVDEALATCVLRGWQGLEAKWLDPKTGGNHAADRNDHRESLAERAERLYAEGEAREAAIAAEQRELGHGW
;
A
#
# COMPACT_ATOMS: atom_id res chain seq x y z
N MET A 1 -1.75 45.56 58.76
CA MET A 1 -2.45 44.34 58.27
C MET A 1 -2.52 44.41 56.75
N GLY A 2 -1.39 44.18 56.07
CA GLY A 2 -1.30 44.21 54.62
C GLY A 2 -1.20 42.78 54.09
N VAL A 3 -2.23 42.33 53.37
CA VAL A 3 -2.27 41.00 52.75
C VAL A 3 -1.32 40.96 51.56
N THR A 4 -0.32 40.09 51.58
CA THR A 4 0.57 39.87 50.43
C THR A 4 -0.15 39.00 49.41
N GLN A 5 -0.44 39.57 48.25
CA GLN A 5 -1.00 38.86 47.11
C GLN A 5 0.10 38.03 46.43
N THR A 6 0.03 36.71 46.60
CA THR A 6 0.88 35.74 45.90
C THR A 6 0.53 35.75 44.41
N THR A 7 1.35 36.44 43.61
CA THR A 7 1.29 36.36 42.14
C THR A 7 1.87 35.03 41.69
N ILE A 8 0.99 34.14 41.24
CA ILE A 8 1.32 32.86 40.61
C ILE A 8 1.84 33.15 39.20
N GLN A 9 3.12 32.87 38.94
CA GLN A 9 3.68 32.89 37.59
C GLN A 9 3.13 31.71 36.77
N PRO A 10 2.81 31.88 35.47
CA PRO A 10 2.44 30.76 34.61
C PRO A 10 3.67 29.89 34.29
N PRO A 11 3.52 28.57 34.07
CA PRO A 11 4.64 27.73 33.67
C PRO A 11 5.11 28.13 32.28
N VAL A 12 6.39 28.48 32.18
CA VAL A 12 7.08 28.73 30.91
C VAL A 12 6.95 27.49 30.03
N LYS A 13 6.36 27.67 28.84
CA LYS A 13 6.25 26.62 27.84
C LYS A 13 7.66 26.12 27.52
N ALA A 14 7.89 24.82 27.71
CA ALA A 14 9.12 24.17 27.31
C ALA A 14 9.35 24.42 25.81
N SER A 15 10.32 25.26 25.49
CA SER A 15 10.83 25.46 24.15
C SER A 15 11.49 24.16 23.70
N ILE A 16 10.76 23.29 23.02
CA ILE A 16 11.33 22.13 22.33
C ILE A 16 12.12 22.68 21.14
N SER A 17 13.38 22.97 21.37
CA SER A 17 14.39 23.16 20.33
C SER A 17 14.66 21.82 19.67
N ARG A 18 13.95 21.51 18.59
CA ARG A 18 14.42 20.53 17.61
C ARG A 18 15.21 21.25 16.53
N ALA A 19 16.52 21.40 16.76
CA ALA A 19 17.51 21.36 15.68
C ALA A 19 17.30 20.03 14.92
N SER A 20 17.42 19.91 13.60
CA SER A 20 18.26 20.62 12.66
C SER A 20 17.54 20.63 11.30
N ALA A 21 17.11 21.81 10.85
CA ALA A 21 16.76 22.01 9.45
C ALA A 21 18.08 21.97 8.67
N ASN A 22 18.40 20.78 8.16
CA ASN A 22 19.54 20.61 7.28
C ASN A 22 19.22 21.40 6.01
N LYS A 23 19.67 22.67 5.93
CA LYS A 23 19.65 23.50 4.73
C LYS A 23 20.56 22.82 3.71
N ARG A 24 19.99 21.89 2.95
CA ARG A 24 20.59 21.43 1.72
C ARG A 24 20.09 22.39 0.67
N GLU A 25 21.02 23.12 0.07
CA GLU A 25 20.79 23.86 -1.18
C GLU A 25 20.05 22.95 -2.18
N PRO A 26 19.29 23.49 -3.16
CA PRO A 26 18.66 22.67 -4.18
C PRO A 26 19.76 21.99 -5.00
N VAL A 27 20.19 20.82 -4.52
CA VAL A 27 21.13 19.96 -5.22
C VAL A 27 20.36 19.48 -6.42
N GLN A 28 20.84 19.83 -7.62
CA GLN A 28 20.32 19.39 -8.91
C GLN A 28 20.33 17.86 -9.00
N ILE A 29 19.42 17.21 -8.27
CA ILE A 29 19.42 15.75 -8.06
C ILE A 29 19.05 15.01 -9.33
N LEU A 30 18.34 15.68 -10.23
CA LEU A 30 17.88 15.11 -11.48
C LEU A 30 19.06 14.74 -12.39
N HIS A 31 20.16 15.51 -12.39
CA HIS A 31 21.32 15.23 -13.25
C HIS A 31 22.09 13.95 -12.87
N GLN A 32 21.81 13.35 -11.72
CA GLN A 32 22.43 12.09 -11.30
C GLN A 32 21.76 10.86 -11.91
N PHE A 33 20.58 11.02 -12.51
CA PHE A 33 19.78 9.92 -13.03
C PHE A 33 19.49 10.13 -14.52
N ASP A 34 19.50 9.04 -15.28
CA ASP A 34 19.09 9.04 -16.68
C ASP A 34 17.57 8.86 -16.79
N PHE A 35 16.89 9.89 -17.29
CA PHE A 35 15.44 9.90 -17.53
C PHE A 35 15.07 9.59 -18.99
N GLY A 36 16.01 9.13 -19.83
CA GLY A 36 15.73 8.81 -21.24
C GLY A 36 14.62 7.77 -21.46
N SER A 37 14.28 7.00 -20.43
CA SER A 37 13.18 6.01 -20.45
C SER A 37 11.84 6.53 -19.90
N TRP A 38 11.75 7.81 -19.54
CA TRP A 38 10.56 8.42 -18.96
C TRP A 38 9.83 9.29 -19.98
N PRO A 39 8.49 9.36 -19.93
CA PRO A 39 7.72 10.17 -20.89
C PRO A 39 7.93 11.68 -20.70
N SER A 40 8.26 12.12 -19.49
CA SER A 40 8.64 13.50 -19.17
C SER A 40 9.54 13.53 -17.94
N ILE A 41 10.36 14.57 -17.83
CA ILE A 41 11.19 14.81 -16.64
C ILE A 41 10.27 15.23 -15.48
N PRO A 42 10.37 14.61 -14.30
CA PRO A 42 9.56 15.00 -13.15
C PRO A 42 10.05 16.32 -12.54
N SER A 43 9.20 17.00 -11.78
CA SER A 43 9.67 18.11 -10.97
C SER A 43 10.67 17.66 -9.91
N GLU A 44 11.68 18.50 -9.65
CA GLU A 44 12.76 18.21 -8.70
C GLU A 44 12.22 17.92 -7.29
N GLN A 45 11.17 18.64 -6.88
CA GLN A 45 10.52 18.44 -5.59
C GLN A 45 9.90 17.04 -5.46
N VAL A 46 9.07 16.63 -6.42
CA VAL A 46 8.36 15.34 -6.38
C VAL A 46 9.37 14.18 -6.43
N PHE A 47 10.41 14.31 -7.24
CA PHE A 47 11.47 13.30 -7.31
C PHE A 47 12.27 13.21 -6.01
N SER A 48 12.61 14.35 -5.40
CA SER A 48 13.28 14.41 -4.09
C SER A 48 12.47 13.71 -3.00
N ASP A 49 11.17 13.95 -2.95
CA ASP A 49 10.27 13.32 -1.98
C ASP A 49 10.19 11.80 -2.18
N TRP A 50 10.17 11.34 -3.44
CA TRP A 50 10.22 9.92 -3.76
C TRP A 50 11.55 9.27 -3.33
N LEU A 51 12.69 9.93 -3.54
CA LEU A 51 13.99 9.48 -3.03
C LEU A 51 14.00 9.40 -1.49
N ALA A 52 13.44 10.40 -0.81
CA ALA A 52 13.33 10.43 0.64
C ALA A 52 12.48 9.27 1.17
N LEU A 53 11.35 8.97 0.52
CA LEU A 53 10.51 7.81 0.84
C LEU A 53 11.30 6.50 0.71
N ARG A 54 11.99 6.31 -0.42
CA ARG A 54 12.78 5.10 -0.67
C ARG A 54 13.91 4.91 0.32
N LYS A 55 14.62 5.98 0.66
CA LYS A 55 15.63 5.97 1.73
C LYS A 55 15.04 5.58 3.08
N LYS A 56 13.88 6.14 3.45
CA LYS A 56 13.17 5.80 4.70
C LYS A 56 12.79 4.32 4.74
N LYS A 57 12.38 3.75 3.61
CA LYS A 57 12.00 2.33 3.49
C LYS A 57 13.15 1.41 3.11
N ARG A 58 14.40 1.90 3.15
CA ARG A 58 15.63 1.13 2.84
C ARG A 58 15.56 0.42 1.48
N ALA A 59 15.01 1.11 0.48
CA ALA A 59 14.86 0.59 -0.87
C ALA A 59 15.71 1.42 -1.83
N ASP A 60 16.97 1.02 -1.96
CA ASP A 60 17.96 1.73 -2.77
C ASP A 60 17.50 1.90 -4.23
N VAL A 61 17.94 3.00 -4.83
CA VAL A 61 17.61 3.36 -6.21
C VAL A 61 18.80 2.98 -7.10
N SER A 62 18.59 1.94 -7.91
CA SER A 62 19.52 1.53 -8.96
C SER A 62 19.01 1.99 -10.33
N GLU A 63 19.85 1.90 -11.36
CA GLU A 63 19.45 2.17 -12.74
C GLU A 63 18.24 1.31 -13.16
N THR A 64 18.20 0.04 -12.73
CA THR A 64 17.07 -0.86 -12.96
C THR A 64 15.76 -0.31 -12.39
N VAL A 65 15.81 0.31 -11.21
CA VAL A 65 14.61 0.93 -10.59
C VAL A 65 14.15 2.13 -11.41
N ILE A 66 15.06 2.98 -11.87
CA ILE A 66 14.72 4.15 -12.69
C ILE A 66 14.11 3.72 -14.02
N ARG A 67 14.69 2.71 -14.69
CA ARG A 67 14.18 2.16 -15.95
C ARG A 67 12.81 1.50 -15.79
N ALA A 68 12.63 0.70 -14.74
CA ALA A 68 11.35 0.07 -14.43
C ALA A 68 10.27 1.11 -14.12
N MET A 69 10.61 2.15 -13.35
CA MET A 69 9.71 3.26 -13.07
C MET A 69 9.32 4.01 -14.35
N GLY A 70 10.27 4.26 -15.25
CA GLY A 70 10.01 4.89 -16.55
C GLY A 70 9.00 4.12 -17.42
N ALA A 71 9.15 2.79 -17.49
CA ALA A 71 8.22 1.94 -18.22
C ALA A 71 6.78 2.01 -17.66
N GLU A 72 6.63 2.03 -16.33
CA GLU A 72 5.32 2.17 -15.68
C GLU A 72 4.75 3.57 -15.81
N LEU A 73 5.59 4.61 -15.80
CA LEU A 73 5.18 5.98 -16.08
C LEU A 73 4.71 6.17 -17.52
N HIS A 74 5.32 5.49 -18.51
CA HIS A 74 4.80 5.46 -19.88
C HIS A 74 3.40 4.86 -19.95
N ARG A 75 3.17 3.75 -19.24
CA ARG A 75 1.86 3.11 -19.16
C ARG A 75 0.83 4.00 -18.44
N ALA A 76 1.26 4.73 -17.42
CA ALA A 76 0.42 5.70 -16.72
C ALA A 76 0.06 6.90 -17.62
N ALA A 77 1.04 7.42 -18.37
CA ALA A 77 0.83 8.50 -19.33
C ALA A 77 -0.13 8.09 -20.46
N ALA A 78 -0.04 6.85 -20.94
CA ALA A 78 -1.00 6.30 -21.91
C ALA A 78 -2.45 6.24 -21.39
N LYS A 79 -2.64 6.25 -20.07
CA LYS A 79 -3.96 6.33 -19.41
C LYS A 79 -4.37 7.76 -19.05
N GLY A 80 -3.53 8.76 -19.33
CA GLY A 80 -3.79 10.17 -19.05
C GLY A 80 -3.25 10.68 -17.72
N TYR A 81 -2.44 9.90 -16.98
CA TYR A 81 -1.80 10.39 -15.75
C TYR A 81 -0.50 11.13 -16.06
N ALA A 82 -0.30 12.28 -15.44
CA ALA A 82 0.98 12.98 -15.50
C ALA A 82 2.06 12.27 -14.65
N VAL A 83 3.33 12.39 -15.05
CA VAL A 83 4.46 11.80 -14.31
C VAL A 83 4.51 12.29 -12.86
N ASP A 84 4.36 13.61 -12.67
CA ASP A 84 4.36 14.23 -11.35
C ASP A 84 3.20 13.73 -10.49
N GLU A 85 2.02 13.53 -11.07
CA GLU A 85 0.85 13.01 -10.37
C GLU A 85 1.05 11.55 -9.93
N ALA A 86 1.60 10.71 -10.80
CA ALA A 86 1.89 9.31 -10.50
C ALA A 86 2.95 9.19 -9.39
N LEU A 87 4.03 9.95 -9.46
CA LEU A 87 5.06 9.96 -8.42
C LEU A 87 4.56 10.55 -7.10
N ALA A 88 3.80 11.65 -7.14
CA ALA A 88 3.18 12.23 -5.95
C ALA A 88 2.25 11.21 -5.28
N THR A 89 1.50 10.43 -6.07
CA THR A 89 0.68 9.33 -5.55
C THR A 89 1.51 8.26 -4.87
N CYS A 90 2.66 7.86 -5.44
CA CYS A 90 3.59 6.94 -4.79
C CYS A 90 4.08 7.48 -3.43
N VAL A 91 4.44 8.78 -3.38
CA VAL A 91 4.89 9.44 -2.14
C VAL A 91 3.77 9.45 -1.10
N LEU A 92 2.59 9.93 -1.46
CA LEU A 92 1.43 10.04 -0.58
C LEU A 92 1.00 8.69 0.00
N ARG A 93 1.04 7.63 -0.82
CA ARG A 93 0.66 6.27 -0.42
C ARG A 93 1.81 5.45 0.18
N GLY A 94 3.03 5.99 0.21
CA GLY A 94 4.20 5.30 0.76
C GLY A 94 4.67 4.10 -0.05
N TRP A 95 4.43 4.11 -1.36
CA TRP A 95 4.82 3.05 -2.30
C TRP A 95 6.26 3.20 -2.76
N GLN A 96 7.02 2.10 -2.76
CA GLN A 96 8.39 2.10 -3.27
C GLN A 96 8.42 2.06 -4.80
N GLY A 97 7.50 1.32 -5.42
CA GLY A 97 7.34 1.22 -6.87
C GLY A 97 6.00 1.78 -7.34
N LEU A 98 5.75 1.61 -8.64
CA LEU A 98 4.51 1.98 -9.31
C LEU A 98 4.15 0.85 -10.27
N GLU A 99 2.86 0.55 -10.41
CA GLU A 99 2.33 -0.05 -11.63
C GLU A 99 1.19 0.83 -12.13
N ALA A 100 1.11 1.04 -13.44
CA ALA A 100 0.10 1.94 -14.02
C ALA A 100 -1.35 1.52 -13.74
N LYS A 101 -1.61 0.24 -13.44
CA LYS A 101 -2.94 -0.24 -13.04
C LYS A 101 -3.32 0.13 -11.60
N TRP A 102 -2.37 0.50 -10.76
CA TRP A 102 -2.62 0.88 -9.36
C TRP A 102 -3.18 2.30 -9.22
N LEU A 103 -2.95 3.15 -10.23
CA LEU A 103 -3.47 4.52 -10.27
C LEU A 103 -4.98 4.55 -10.54
N ASP A 104 -5.52 3.48 -11.13
CA ASP A 104 -6.95 3.40 -11.44
C ASP A 104 -7.79 3.38 -10.16
N PRO A 105 -8.80 4.25 -10.02
CA PRO A 105 -9.61 4.35 -8.80
C PRO A 105 -10.39 3.07 -8.47
N LYS A 106 -10.63 2.21 -9.47
CA LYS A 106 -11.27 0.89 -9.30
C LYS A 106 -10.37 -0.13 -8.60
N THR A 107 -9.07 0.11 -8.56
CA THR A 107 -8.06 -0.78 -7.94
C THR A 107 -7.77 -0.40 -6.48
N GLY A 108 -8.49 0.60 -5.93
CA GLY A 108 -8.26 1.18 -4.61
C GLY A 108 -8.61 0.31 -3.38
N GLY A 109 -8.64 -1.02 -3.53
CA GLY A 109 -8.74 -1.95 -2.42
C GLY A 109 -7.36 -2.44 -2.01
N ASN A 110 -7.04 -2.42 -0.72
CA ASN A 110 -5.81 -2.98 -0.13
C ASN A 110 -5.26 -4.17 -0.92
N HIS A 111 -4.04 -4.09 -1.45
CA HIS A 111 -3.32 -5.21 -2.08
C HIS A 111 -3.03 -6.39 -1.12
N ALA A 112 -3.54 -6.35 0.12
CA ALA A 112 -3.72 -7.55 0.93
C ALA A 112 -4.74 -8.53 0.32
N ALA A 113 -5.66 -8.07 -0.54
CA ALA A 113 -6.71 -8.87 -1.15
C ALA A 113 -6.20 -9.78 -2.28
N ASP A 114 -5.16 -9.38 -3.02
CA ASP A 114 -4.62 -10.15 -4.16
C ASP A 114 -3.96 -11.48 -3.74
N ARG A 115 -3.49 -11.57 -2.48
CA ARG A 115 -2.99 -12.84 -1.90
C ARG A 115 -4.08 -13.78 -1.40
N ASN A 116 -5.37 -13.41 -1.49
CA ASN A 116 -6.47 -14.16 -0.86
C ASN A 116 -7.49 -14.69 -1.89
N ASP A 117 -7.07 -14.97 -3.12
CA ASP A 117 -7.96 -15.45 -4.19
C ASP A 117 -8.35 -16.94 -4.08
N HIS A 118 -8.04 -17.58 -2.94
CA HIS A 118 -8.45 -18.96 -2.64
C HIS A 118 -8.90 -19.13 -1.19
N ARG A 119 -9.78 -18.25 -0.71
CA ARG A 119 -10.45 -18.44 0.58
C ARG A 119 -11.90 -18.84 0.35
N GLU A 120 -12.14 -20.15 0.23
CA GLU A 120 -13.47 -20.74 0.37
C GLU A 120 -14.13 -20.13 1.62
N SER A 121 -15.34 -19.60 1.46
CA SER A 121 -16.06 -18.99 2.58
C SER A 121 -16.37 -20.05 3.63
N LEU A 122 -16.39 -19.68 4.91
CA LEU A 122 -16.86 -20.59 5.96
C LEU A 122 -18.28 -21.09 5.69
N ALA A 123 -19.11 -20.28 5.04
CA ALA A 123 -20.45 -20.67 4.61
C ALA A 123 -20.41 -21.78 3.54
N GLU A 124 -19.59 -21.60 2.50
CA GLU A 124 -19.42 -22.55 1.40
C GLU A 124 -18.84 -23.89 1.89
N ARG A 125 -17.87 -23.83 2.81
CA ARG A 125 -17.33 -25.03 3.48
C ARG A 125 -18.37 -25.71 4.37
N ALA A 126 -19.22 -24.95 5.07
CA ALA A 126 -20.28 -25.53 5.90
C ALA A 126 -21.33 -26.22 5.04
N GLU A 127 -21.77 -25.60 3.95
CA GLU A 127 -22.73 -26.17 2.98
C GLU A 127 -22.23 -27.50 2.40
N ARG A 128 -20.94 -27.58 2.03
CA ARG A 128 -20.34 -28.84 1.56
C ARG A 128 -20.40 -29.93 2.62
N LEU A 129 -20.04 -29.62 3.87
CA LEU A 129 -20.05 -30.60 4.95
C LEU A 129 -21.46 -31.09 5.29
N TYR A 130 -22.47 -30.21 5.20
CA TYR A 130 -23.86 -30.60 5.35
C TYR A 130 -24.33 -31.52 4.22
N ALA A 131 -24.03 -31.18 2.96
CA ALA A 131 -24.36 -32.00 1.80
C ALA A 131 -23.67 -33.38 1.85
N GLU A 132 -22.40 -33.43 2.25
CA GLU A 132 -21.67 -34.69 2.46
C GLU A 132 -22.26 -35.52 3.62
N GLY A 133 -22.72 -34.88 4.69
CA GLY A 133 -23.40 -35.53 5.80
C GLY A 133 -24.72 -36.18 5.37
N GLU A 134 -25.55 -35.43 4.66
CA GLU A 134 -26.84 -35.91 4.14
C GLU A 134 -26.66 -37.09 3.16
N ALA A 135 -25.67 -37.01 2.27
CA ALA A 135 -25.35 -38.10 1.36
C ALA A 135 -24.89 -39.38 2.09
N ARG A 136 -24.13 -39.24 3.19
CA ARG A 136 -23.71 -40.38 4.02
C ARG A 136 -24.89 -41.02 4.76
N GLU A 137 -25.79 -40.21 5.31
CA GLU A 137 -26.99 -40.74 5.99
C GLU A 137 -27.92 -41.44 4.99
N ALA A 138 -28.09 -40.89 3.80
CA ALA A 138 -28.86 -41.51 2.73
C ALA A 138 -28.27 -42.87 2.29
N ALA A 139 -26.94 -42.96 2.20
CA ALA A 139 -26.25 -44.20 1.87
C ALA A 139 -26.44 -45.27 2.96
N ILE A 140 -26.32 -44.90 4.23
CA ILE A 140 -26.57 -45.80 5.37
C ILE A 140 -28.03 -46.26 5.38
N ALA A 141 -28.99 -45.36 5.16
CA ALA A 141 -30.41 -45.70 5.10
C ALA A 141 -30.74 -46.66 3.93
N ALA A 142 -30.07 -46.50 2.79
CA ALA A 142 -30.21 -47.41 1.65
C ALA A 142 -29.65 -48.80 1.98
N GLU A 143 -28.47 -48.87 2.59
CA GLU A 143 -27.84 -50.13 3.00
C GLU A 143 -28.69 -50.88 4.05
N GLN A 144 -29.25 -50.18 5.03
CA GLN A 144 -30.17 -50.77 6.02
C GLN A 144 -31.48 -51.26 5.38
N ARG A 145 -31.93 -50.63 4.29
CA ARG A 145 -33.12 -51.06 3.54
C ARG A 145 -32.86 -52.33 2.73
N GLU A 146 -31.65 -52.51 2.20
CA GLU A 146 -31.25 -53.73 1.49
C GLU A 146 -31.06 -54.92 2.45
N LEU A 147 -30.58 -54.67 3.67
CA LEU A 147 -30.42 -55.70 4.70
C LEU A 147 -31.74 -56.12 5.38
N GLY A 148 -32.82 -55.36 5.19
CA GLY A 148 -34.14 -55.60 5.79
C GLY A 148 -35.06 -56.57 5.02
N HIS A 149 -34.65 -57.06 3.85
CA HIS A 149 -35.47 -57.94 2.99
C HIS A 149 -34.84 -59.33 2.79
N GLY A 150 -34.41 -59.97 3.88
CA GLY A 150 -33.98 -61.37 3.91
C GLY A 150 -34.73 -62.19 4.96
N TRP A 151 -35.90 -62.72 4.59
CA TRP A 151 -36.55 -63.88 5.21
C TRP A 151 -37.03 -64.82 4.11
#